data_AF-A0A3A3HHY9-F1
#
_entry.id   AF-A0A3A3HHY9-F1
#
_cell.length_a   1.000
_cell.length_b   1.000
_cell.length_c   1.000
_cell.angle_alpha   90.00
_cell.angle_beta   90.00
_cell.angle_gamma   90.00
#
_symmetry.space_group_name_H-M   'P 1'
#
loop_
_entity.id
_entity.type
_entity.pdbx_description
1 polymer ?
#
loop_
_entity_poly.entity_id
_entity_poly.type
_entity_poly.pdbx_seq_one_letter_code
_entity_poly.pdbx_strand_id
1 'polypeptide(L)'
;MFLRLLLSAVSSAFMVVSSWSVAAAADCDFNKRVGSCKAQIEIRSSSGSKGSYSAEIIVRSSAPTCSKVDYYLDNTPQRAILKGGNAEPESVFGTRPISRKNFKVEKCAAFEDRQNAAQGGDQKGREGLKSFTGTWQGKVGWMMVSAPMTLNLRVNGNSVTGNSSSPNGQSYEIQNGRVSGNTVSYTYQQPSGDGEASVRITMKSANSISYSASASGITMSGTLQRQ
;
A
#
# COMPACT_ATOMS: atom_id res chain seq x y z
N MET A 1 75.14 -9.21 -7.68
CA MET A 1 74.04 -10.10 -8.15
C MET A 1 72.80 -9.71 -7.35
N PHE A 2 71.93 -8.88 -7.92
CA PHE A 2 70.80 -8.22 -7.23
C PHE A 2 69.60 -9.18 -7.15
N LEU A 3 69.12 -9.42 -5.94
CA LEU A 3 67.93 -10.21 -5.63
C LEU A 3 66.69 -9.31 -5.79
N ARG A 4 65.84 -9.60 -6.79
CA ARG A 4 64.62 -8.85 -7.08
C ARG A 4 63.49 -9.28 -6.13
N LEU A 5 62.95 -8.31 -5.38
CA LEU A 5 61.65 -8.37 -4.70
C LEU A 5 60.53 -8.53 -5.74
N LEU A 6 59.60 -9.46 -5.50
CA LEU A 6 58.32 -9.53 -6.22
C LEU A 6 57.21 -8.91 -5.36
N LEU A 7 56.70 -7.77 -5.85
CA LEU A 7 55.45 -7.14 -5.43
C LEU A 7 54.26 -8.04 -5.81
N SER A 8 53.36 -8.31 -4.87
CA SER A 8 52.01 -8.81 -5.16
C SER A 8 51.00 -7.70 -4.85
N ALA A 9 50.39 -7.14 -5.89
CA ALA A 9 49.31 -6.17 -5.79
C ALA A 9 47.97 -6.92 -5.76
N VAL A 10 47.26 -6.85 -4.62
CA VAL A 10 45.89 -7.36 -4.48
C VAL A 10 44.93 -6.24 -4.85
N SER A 11 44.33 -6.33 -6.04
CA SER A 11 43.31 -5.39 -6.52
C SER A 11 41.93 -5.88 -6.07
N SER A 12 41.30 -5.17 -5.13
CA SER A 12 39.95 -5.47 -4.65
C SER A 12 38.93 -4.61 -5.39
N ALA A 13 38.15 -5.23 -6.28
CA ALA A 13 37.04 -4.59 -6.98
C ALA A 13 35.76 -4.64 -6.12
N PHE A 14 35.36 -3.50 -5.55
CA PHE A 14 34.06 -3.31 -4.90
C PHE A 14 32.98 -3.01 -5.96
N MET A 15 32.10 -3.96 -6.27
CA MET A 15 30.86 -3.70 -7.02
C MET A 15 29.74 -3.27 -6.06
N VAL A 16 29.34 -2.00 -6.12
CA VAL A 16 28.20 -1.45 -5.39
C VAL A 16 26.93 -1.69 -6.22
N VAL A 17 26.10 -2.66 -5.82
CA VAL A 17 24.78 -2.89 -6.44
C VAL A 17 23.76 -2.01 -5.72
N SER A 18 23.42 -0.86 -6.31
CA SER A 18 22.34 -0.01 -5.80
C SER A 18 20.98 -0.57 -6.26
N SER A 19 20.19 -1.07 -5.31
CA SER A 19 18.84 -1.59 -5.58
C SER A 19 17.84 -0.43 -5.55
N TRP A 20 17.44 0.05 -6.72
CA TRP A 20 16.43 1.08 -6.84
C TRP A 20 15.05 0.44 -6.67
N SER A 21 14.35 0.78 -5.59
CA SER A 21 12.96 0.39 -5.39
C SER A 21 12.07 1.24 -6.30
N VAL A 22 11.70 0.72 -7.46
CA VAL A 22 10.65 1.32 -8.29
C VAL A 22 9.30 1.08 -7.61
N ALA A 23 8.73 2.14 -7.05
CA ALA A 23 7.31 2.15 -6.71
C ALA A 23 6.53 2.01 -8.02
N ALA A 24 5.94 0.84 -8.26
CA ALA A 24 5.10 0.61 -9.43
C ALA A 24 3.86 1.52 -9.30
N ALA A 25 3.85 2.63 -10.04
CA ALA A 25 2.65 3.42 -10.23
C ALA A 25 1.63 2.55 -11.00
N ALA A 26 0.41 2.40 -10.46
CA ALA A 26 -0.65 1.69 -11.17
C ALA A 26 -0.94 2.39 -12.51
N ASP A 27 -0.89 1.63 -13.60
CA ASP A 27 -1.11 2.14 -14.96
C ASP A 27 -2.59 1.99 -15.32
N CYS A 28 -3.39 3.01 -15.03
CA CYS A 28 -4.83 2.96 -15.21
C CYS A 28 -5.25 3.30 -16.65
N ASP A 29 -6.06 2.43 -17.27
CA ASP A 29 -6.69 2.71 -18.55
C ASP A 29 -8.04 3.41 -18.37
N PHE A 30 -8.03 4.74 -18.35
CA PHE A 30 -9.24 5.53 -18.20
C PHE A 30 -10.19 5.52 -19.42
N ASN A 31 -9.82 4.85 -20.51
CA ASN A 31 -10.72 4.62 -21.64
C ASN A 31 -11.55 3.34 -21.45
N LYS A 32 -11.09 2.42 -20.61
CA LYS A 32 -11.78 1.16 -20.33
C LYS A 32 -12.42 1.17 -18.95
N ARG A 33 -13.66 1.67 -18.90
CA ARG A 33 -14.47 1.66 -17.68
C ARG A 33 -14.88 0.24 -17.33
N VAL A 34 -14.58 -0.20 -16.11
CA VAL A 34 -14.94 -1.54 -15.60
C VAL A 34 -16.12 -1.52 -14.63
N GLY A 35 -16.52 -0.34 -14.13
CA GLY A 35 -17.71 -0.23 -13.28
C GLY A 35 -17.99 1.16 -12.72
N SER A 36 -18.87 1.18 -11.72
CA SER A 36 -19.16 2.33 -10.85
C SER A 36 -18.69 2.05 -9.43
N CYS A 37 -18.36 3.10 -8.69
CA CYS A 37 -17.96 3.03 -7.29
C CYS A 37 -18.81 3.97 -6.42
N LYS A 38 -18.67 3.86 -5.11
CA LYS A 38 -19.16 4.85 -4.14
C LYS A 38 -17.95 5.67 -3.69
N ALA A 39 -18.12 6.98 -3.53
CA ALA A 39 -17.08 7.83 -2.98
C ALA A 39 -17.55 8.58 -1.74
N GLN A 40 -16.59 8.90 -0.88
CA GLN A 40 -16.78 9.64 0.35
C GLN A 40 -15.64 10.66 0.48
N ILE A 41 -15.98 11.85 0.97
CA ILE A 41 -15.01 12.91 1.26
C ILE A 41 -14.94 13.07 2.78
N GLU A 42 -13.72 12.98 3.32
CA GLU A 42 -13.40 13.18 4.72
C GLU A 42 -12.57 14.46 4.86
N ILE A 43 -12.92 15.34 5.80
CA ILE A 43 -12.15 16.56 6.07
C ILE A 43 -11.16 16.24 7.19
N ARG A 44 -9.87 16.40 6.92
CA ARG A 44 -8.79 16.18 7.90
C ARG A 44 -8.51 17.44 8.71
N SER A 45 -8.44 18.57 8.02
CA SER A 45 -8.28 19.88 8.65
C SER A 45 -8.91 20.94 7.76
N SER A 46 -9.34 22.04 8.37
CA SER A 46 -9.82 23.22 7.67
C SER A 46 -9.26 24.46 8.35
N SER A 47 -8.81 25.42 7.57
CA SER A 47 -8.22 26.66 8.05
C SER A 47 -8.60 27.84 7.16
N GLY A 48 -8.19 29.04 7.56
CA GLY A 48 -8.39 30.26 6.78
C GLY A 48 -9.30 31.26 7.47
N SER A 49 -9.27 32.49 6.97
CA SER A 49 -10.05 33.61 7.49
C SER A 49 -10.29 34.65 6.38
N LYS A 50 -11.38 35.43 6.53
CA LYS A 50 -11.69 36.60 5.68
C LYS A 50 -11.59 36.34 4.17
N GLY A 51 -12.39 35.41 3.67
CA GLY A 51 -12.59 35.21 2.23
C GLY A 51 -11.57 34.29 1.55
N SER A 52 -10.63 33.71 2.30
CA SER A 52 -9.77 32.62 1.85
C SER A 52 -9.80 31.49 2.88
N TYR A 53 -10.30 30.34 2.46
CA TYR A 53 -10.40 29.13 3.25
C TYR A 53 -9.72 27.98 2.52
N SER A 54 -9.05 27.12 3.27
CA SER A 54 -8.43 25.90 2.77
C SER A 54 -8.85 24.71 3.63
N ALA A 55 -8.90 23.53 3.03
CA ALA A 55 -9.09 22.29 3.76
C ALA A 55 -8.23 21.20 3.16
N GLU A 56 -7.64 20.39 4.05
CA GLU A 56 -7.07 19.10 3.68
C GLU A 56 -8.17 18.06 3.77
N ILE A 57 -8.42 17.37 2.67
CA ILE A 57 -9.45 16.33 2.57
C ILE A 57 -8.82 15.01 2.17
N ILE A 58 -9.52 13.90 2.45
CA ILE A 58 -9.24 12.60 1.87
C ILE A 58 -10.43 12.22 0.99
N VAL A 59 -10.16 12.04 -0.30
CA VAL A 59 -11.15 11.52 -1.24
C VAL A 59 -11.02 10.00 -1.25
N ARG A 60 -12.04 9.30 -0.74
CA ARG A 60 -12.08 7.85 -0.65
C ARG A 60 -13.07 7.26 -1.66
N SER A 61 -12.67 6.21 -2.34
CA SER A 61 -13.47 5.41 -3.26
C SER A 61 -13.66 4.00 -2.72
N SER A 62 -14.77 3.37 -3.09
CA SER A 62 -14.99 1.94 -2.87
C SER A 62 -14.25 1.07 -3.89
N ALA A 63 -13.83 1.66 -5.02
CA ALA A 63 -12.99 0.96 -5.98
C ALA A 63 -11.55 0.89 -5.44
N PRO A 64 -10.91 -0.28 -5.52
CA PRO A 64 -9.62 -0.50 -4.87
C PRO A 64 -8.45 0.28 -5.48
N THR A 65 -8.46 0.44 -6.80
CA THR A 65 -7.49 1.19 -7.61
C THR A 65 -8.21 1.78 -8.81
N CYS A 66 -7.50 2.62 -9.58
CA CYS A 66 -7.95 3.16 -10.86
C CYS A 66 -9.39 3.67 -10.86
N SER A 67 -9.68 4.66 -10.00
CA SER A 67 -10.99 5.31 -9.98
C SER A 67 -10.93 6.81 -10.19
N LYS A 68 -12.01 7.35 -10.75
CA LYS A 68 -12.23 8.77 -10.95
C LYS A 68 -13.45 9.18 -10.14
N VAL A 69 -13.27 10.17 -9.27
CA VAL A 69 -14.34 10.74 -8.44
C VAL A 69 -14.55 12.16 -8.90
N ASP A 70 -15.71 12.43 -9.49
CA ASP A 70 -16.17 13.80 -9.79
C ASP A 70 -17.07 14.27 -8.64
N TYR A 71 -16.74 15.42 -8.07
CA TYR A 71 -17.47 16.00 -6.94
C TYR A 71 -17.50 17.53 -7.05
N TYR A 72 -18.36 18.18 -6.26
CA TYR A 72 -18.43 19.63 -6.18
C TYR A 72 -17.98 20.11 -4.80
N LEU A 73 -17.30 21.25 -4.79
CA LEU A 73 -17.11 22.11 -3.62
C LEU A 73 -17.82 23.44 -3.90
N ASP A 74 -18.90 23.74 -3.17
CA ASP A 74 -19.69 24.97 -3.36
C ASP A 74 -20.12 25.21 -4.83
N ASN A 75 -20.60 24.16 -5.50
CA ASN A 75 -20.95 24.14 -6.92
C ASN A 75 -19.77 24.32 -7.89
N THR A 76 -18.53 24.32 -7.42
CA THR A 76 -17.34 24.27 -8.26
C THR A 76 -16.95 22.81 -8.53
N PRO A 77 -16.91 22.36 -9.79
CA PRO A 77 -16.57 20.97 -10.11
C PRO A 77 -15.09 20.68 -9.82
N GLN A 78 -14.85 19.54 -9.19
CA GLN A 78 -13.55 19.00 -8.82
C GLN A 78 -13.46 17.54 -9.28
N ARG A 79 -12.23 17.05 -9.45
CA ARG A 79 -11.97 15.68 -9.88
C ARG A 79 -10.75 15.11 -9.17
N ALA A 80 -10.97 14.02 -8.46
CA ALA A 80 -9.90 13.19 -7.92
C ALA A 80 -9.62 11.99 -8.82
N ILE A 81 -8.34 11.68 -9.03
CA ILE A 81 -7.89 10.50 -9.79
C ILE A 81 -7.09 9.59 -8.85
N LEU A 82 -7.69 8.48 -8.46
CA LEU A 82 -7.13 7.50 -7.54
C LEU A 82 -6.48 6.37 -8.34
N LYS A 83 -5.16 6.46 -8.57
CA LYS A 83 -4.42 5.48 -9.40
C LYS A 83 -4.01 4.25 -8.59
N GLY A 84 -3.18 4.44 -7.57
CA GLY A 84 -2.53 3.37 -6.80
C GLY A 84 -3.29 2.89 -5.56
N GLY A 85 -4.50 3.41 -5.34
CA GLY A 85 -5.28 3.08 -4.15
C GLY A 85 -6.71 3.60 -4.25
N ASN A 86 -7.40 3.54 -3.12
CA ASN A 86 -8.79 3.93 -2.99
C ASN A 86 -8.98 5.18 -2.11
N ALA A 87 -7.89 5.84 -1.73
CA ALA A 87 -7.92 7.06 -0.94
C ALA A 87 -6.71 7.91 -1.30
N GLU A 88 -6.91 9.20 -1.52
CA GLU A 88 -5.84 10.17 -1.81
C GLU A 88 -6.13 11.46 -1.02
N PRO A 89 -5.11 12.04 -0.37
CA PRO A 89 -5.23 13.36 0.24
C PRO A 89 -5.26 14.44 -0.85
N GLU A 90 -6.12 15.44 -0.68
CA GLU A 90 -6.20 16.60 -1.57
C GLU A 90 -6.35 17.89 -0.76
N SER A 91 -5.76 18.97 -1.24
CA SER A 91 -5.94 20.30 -0.66
C SER A 91 -6.93 21.08 -1.52
N VAL A 92 -7.99 21.59 -0.90
CA VAL A 92 -9.03 22.37 -1.58
C VAL A 92 -9.13 23.78 -1.02
N PHE A 93 -9.53 24.72 -1.86
CA PHE A 93 -9.63 26.14 -1.52
C PHE A 93 -11.00 26.70 -1.88
N GLY A 94 -11.46 27.66 -1.09
CA GLY A 94 -12.75 28.31 -1.28
C GLY A 94 -12.81 29.70 -0.66
N THR A 95 -13.82 30.47 -1.06
CA THR A 95 -14.07 31.83 -0.54
C THR A 95 -14.99 31.84 0.69
N ARG A 96 -15.47 30.66 1.11
CA ARG A 96 -16.37 30.44 2.23
C ARG A 96 -15.83 29.34 3.15
N PRO A 97 -16.23 29.31 4.43
CA PRO A 97 -15.84 28.24 5.34
C PRO A 97 -16.16 26.86 4.76
N ILE A 98 -15.14 26.02 4.60
CA ILE A 98 -15.24 24.69 4.02
C ILE A 98 -15.69 23.70 5.10
N SER A 99 -16.81 23.02 4.85
CA SER A 99 -17.40 22.03 5.75
C SER A 99 -18.02 20.89 4.95
N ARG A 100 -18.41 19.80 5.63
CA ARG A 100 -18.89 18.57 4.96
C ARG A 100 -20.10 18.81 4.04
N LYS A 101 -20.97 19.77 4.36
CA LYS A 101 -22.16 20.14 3.55
C LYS A 101 -21.82 20.82 2.23
N ASN A 102 -20.61 21.38 2.10
CA ASN A 102 -20.16 22.05 0.88
C ASN A 102 -19.73 21.05 -0.20
N PHE A 103 -19.53 19.78 0.18
CA PHE A 103 -19.12 18.72 -0.73
C PHE A 103 -20.31 17.91 -1.24
N LYS A 104 -20.36 17.69 -2.55
CA LYS A 104 -21.34 16.80 -3.19
C LYS A 104 -20.64 15.87 -4.17
N VAL A 105 -20.62 14.58 -3.87
CA VAL A 105 -20.13 13.55 -4.81
C VAL A 105 -21.16 13.39 -5.92
N GLU A 106 -20.76 13.62 -7.16
CA GLU A 106 -21.63 13.48 -8.33
C GLU A 106 -21.46 12.12 -8.99
N LYS A 107 -20.21 11.72 -9.25
CA LYS A 107 -19.92 10.50 -10.01
C LYS A 107 -18.67 9.81 -9.47
N CYS A 108 -18.72 8.49 -9.43
CA CYS A 108 -17.55 7.66 -9.17
C CYS A 108 -17.52 6.53 -10.19
N ALA A 109 -16.44 6.44 -10.96
CA ALA A 109 -16.23 5.40 -11.95
C ALA A 109 -14.93 4.63 -11.67
N ALA A 110 -14.99 3.31 -11.81
CA ALA A 110 -13.83 2.43 -11.73
C ALA A 110 -13.37 2.07 -13.15
N PHE A 111 -12.06 2.01 -13.35
CA PHE A 111 -11.40 1.78 -14.62
C PHE A 111 -10.46 0.60 -14.52
N GLU A 112 -10.09 0.06 -15.68
CA GLU A 112 -9.16 -1.04 -15.74
C GLU A 112 -7.76 -0.58 -15.30
N ASP A 113 -7.11 -1.42 -14.52
CA ASP A 113 -5.69 -1.29 -14.20
C ASP A 113 -4.91 -2.18 -15.17
N ARG A 114 -4.05 -1.60 -16.01
CA ARG A 114 -3.30 -2.31 -17.05
C ARG A 114 -2.33 -3.34 -16.48
N GLN A 115 -1.87 -3.14 -15.25
CA GLN A 115 -1.06 -4.17 -14.57
C GLN A 115 -1.90 -5.40 -14.23
N ASN A 116 -3.21 -5.22 -13.98
CA ASN A 116 -4.16 -6.32 -13.80
C ASN A 116 -4.70 -6.84 -15.15
N ALA A 117 -4.81 -6.00 -16.18
CA ALA A 117 -5.30 -6.37 -17.51
C ALA A 117 -4.31 -7.25 -18.30
N ALA A 118 -3.00 -7.03 -18.12
CA ALA A 118 -1.96 -7.89 -18.69
C ALA A 118 -1.94 -9.30 -18.07
N GLN A 119 -2.72 -9.54 -17.01
CA GLN A 119 -3.00 -10.86 -16.44
C GLN A 119 -4.38 -11.40 -16.84
N GLY A 120 -4.95 -10.89 -17.94
CA GLY A 120 -6.22 -11.32 -18.54
C GLY A 120 -6.16 -12.63 -19.33
N GLY A 121 -5.47 -13.63 -18.79
CA GLY A 121 -5.58 -15.04 -19.18
C GLY A 121 -5.93 -15.86 -17.96
N ASP A 122 -7.19 -16.30 -17.91
CA ASP A 122 -7.80 -17.24 -16.96
C ASP A 122 -8.13 -16.78 -15.54
N GLN A 123 -9.24 -17.32 -15.05
CA GLN A 123 -9.88 -17.16 -13.73
C GLN A 123 -8.96 -17.41 -12.51
N LYS A 124 -7.70 -17.77 -12.74
CA LYS A 124 -6.60 -17.94 -11.79
C LYS A 124 -6.21 -16.66 -11.04
N GLY A 125 -6.46 -15.48 -11.62
CA GLY A 125 -6.20 -14.18 -10.96
C GLY A 125 -7.15 -13.87 -9.79
N ARG A 126 -8.42 -14.30 -9.87
CA ARG A 126 -9.40 -14.15 -8.77
C ARG A 126 -9.17 -15.16 -7.64
N GLU A 127 -8.65 -16.35 -7.95
CA GLU A 127 -8.10 -17.26 -6.95
C GLU A 127 -6.80 -16.72 -6.33
N GLY A 128 -5.94 -16.07 -7.12
CA GLY A 128 -4.73 -15.38 -6.66
C GLY A 128 -5.01 -14.28 -5.64
N LEU A 129 -6.10 -13.51 -5.81
CA LEU A 129 -6.51 -12.51 -4.81
C LEU A 129 -6.94 -13.16 -3.49
N LYS A 130 -7.71 -14.26 -3.56
CA LYS A 130 -8.11 -15.03 -2.37
C LYS A 130 -6.97 -15.85 -1.78
N SER A 131 -5.89 -16.08 -2.53
CA SER A 131 -4.77 -16.92 -2.09
C SER A 131 -4.09 -16.37 -0.84
N PHE A 132 -4.19 -15.09 -0.52
CA PHE A 132 -3.68 -14.56 0.75
C PHE A 132 -4.60 -14.81 1.95
N THR A 133 -5.88 -15.12 1.73
CA THR A 133 -6.83 -15.34 2.83
C THR A 133 -6.44 -16.58 3.62
N GLY A 134 -6.43 -16.47 4.94
CA GLY A 134 -6.10 -17.56 5.86
C GLY A 134 -5.17 -17.14 6.98
N THR A 135 -4.72 -18.13 7.74
CA THR A 135 -3.76 -17.98 8.83
C THR A 135 -2.38 -18.41 8.36
N TRP A 136 -1.39 -17.58 8.62
CA TRP A 136 0.00 -17.76 8.23
C TRP A 136 0.89 -17.70 9.46
N GLN A 137 1.84 -18.62 9.59
CA GLN A 137 2.75 -18.68 10.74
C GLN A 137 4.19 -18.86 10.29
N GLY A 138 5.12 -18.27 11.02
CA GLY A 138 6.54 -18.44 10.75
C GLY A 138 7.39 -17.56 11.64
N LYS A 139 8.64 -17.34 11.24
CA LYS A 139 9.59 -16.49 11.96
C LYS A 139 9.89 -15.25 11.16
N VAL A 140 9.80 -14.09 11.82
CA VAL A 140 10.17 -12.78 11.27
C VAL A 140 11.23 -12.16 12.15
N GLY A 141 12.19 -11.47 11.56
CA GLY A 141 13.36 -11.01 12.31
C GLY A 141 14.18 -9.98 11.57
N TRP A 142 15.10 -9.37 12.30
CA TRP A 142 16.13 -8.48 11.77
C TRP A 142 17.50 -9.07 12.12
N MET A 143 18.37 -9.19 11.11
CA MET A 143 19.68 -9.84 11.24
C MET A 143 19.54 -11.25 11.86
N MET A 144 20.33 -11.57 12.88
CA MET A 144 20.36 -12.89 13.53
C MET A 144 19.25 -13.10 14.56
N VAL A 145 18.39 -12.11 14.80
CA VAL A 145 17.31 -12.18 15.80
C VAL A 145 15.98 -12.38 15.08
N SER A 146 15.24 -13.44 15.43
CA SER A 146 13.91 -13.72 14.90
C SER A 146 12.93 -14.14 15.98
N ALA A 147 11.65 -13.80 15.79
CA ALA A 147 10.55 -14.16 16.67
C ALA A 147 9.44 -14.86 15.86
N PRO A 148 8.67 -15.77 16.48
CA PRO A 148 7.51 -16.35 15.84
C PRO A 148 6.44 -15.28 15.63
N MET A 149 5.64 -15.41 14.59
CA MET A 149 4.51 -14.55 14.30
C MET A 149 3.38 -15.36 13.67
N THR A 150 2.15 -15.00 14.02
CA THR A 150 0.94 -15.43 13.32
C THR A 150 0.33 -14.23 12.60
N LEU A 151 -0.15 -14.44 11.38
CA LEU A 151 -0.79 -13.43 10.56
C LEU A 151 -2.11 -13.99 10.03
N ASN A 152 -3.21 -13.33 10.38
CA ASN A 152 -4.54 -13.67 9.88
C ASN A 152 -4.93 -12.65 8.82
N LEU A 153 -5.15 -13.09 7.59
CA LEU A 153 -5.54 -12.23 6.48
C LEU A 153 -6.94 -12.61 5.97
N ARG A 154 -7.74 -11.59 5.67
CA ARG A 154 -8.99 -11.71 4.91
C ARG A 154 -8.90 -10.79 3.71
N VAL A 155 -9.11 -11.35 2.52
CA VAL A 155 -9.12 -10.57 1.28
C VAL A 155 -10.55 -10.43 0.77
N ASN A 156 -10.99 -9.19 0.56
CA ASN A 156 -12.25 -8.87 -0.07
C ASN A 156 -12.03 -7.90 -1.24
N GLY A 157 -12.17 -8.40 -2.47
CA GLY A 157 -11.73 -7.67 -3.65
C GLY A 157 -10.22 -7.43 -3.58
N ASN A 158 -9.78 -6.17 -3.59
CA ASN A 158 -8.39 -5.84 -3.33
C ASN A 158 -8.13 -5.27 -1.93
N SER A 159 -9.13 -5.24 -1.04
CA SER A 159 -8.92 -4.85 0.35
C SER A 159 -8.42 -6.05 1.15
N VAL A 160 -7.44 -5.81 2.02
CA VAL A 160 -6.95 -6.80 2.98
C VAL A 160 -7.23 -6.29 4.39
N THR A 161 -7.87 -7.12 5.20
CA THR A 161 -8.08 -6.88 6.62
C THR A 161 -7.53 -8.04 7.43
N GLY A 162 -7.36 -7.84 8.73
CA GLY A 162 -6.89 -8.88 9.63
C GLY A 162 -5.97 -8.35 10.70
N ASN A 163 -5.13 -9.24 11.22
CA ASN A 163 -4.21 -8.90 12.29
C ASN A 163 -2.92 -9.71 12.19
N SER A 164 -1.84 -9.16 12.74
CA SER A 164 -0.66 -9.93 13.13
C SER A 164 -0.67 -10.13 14.64
N SER A 165 -0.10 -11.24 15.12
CA SER A 165 0.07 -11.50 16.54
C SER A 165 1.40 -12.16 16.84
N SER A 166 1.95 -11.81 18.01
CA SER A 166 3.11 -12.48 18.59
C SER A 166 2.68 -13.57 19.57
N PRO A 167 3.55 -14.54 19.90
CA PRO A 167 3.27 -15.56 20.91
C PRO A 167 2.89 -15.00 22.29
N ASN A 168 3.32 -13.76 22.57
CA ASN A 168 3.05 -13.08 23.85
C ASN A 168 1.64 -12.47 23.90
N GLY A 169 0.77 -12.78 22.93
CA GLY A 169 -0.63 -12.36 22.89
C GLY A 169 -0.86 -10.93 22.38
N GLN A 170 0.20 -10.19 22.05
CA GLN A 170 0.06 -8.86 21.44
C GLN A 170 -0.43 -9.00 20.00
N SER A 171 -1.46 -8.25 19.63
CA SER A 171 -2.04 -8.25 18.30
C SER A 171 -2.09 -6.84 17.71
N TYR A 172 -1.75 -6.74 16.42
CA TYR A 172 -1.73 -5.49 15.67
C TYR A 172 -2.72 -5.60 14.52
N GLU A 173 -3.65 -4.64 14.47
CA GLU A 173 -4.64 -4.59 13.41
C GLU A 173 -4.03 -4.03 12.11
N ILE A 174 -4.40 -4.66 10.99
CA ILE A 174 -3.99 -4.25 9.66
C ILE A 174 -4.75 -2.98 9.26
N GLN A 175 -4.01 -1.93 8.91
CA GLN A 175 -4.53 -0.67 8.40
C GLN A 175 -4.19 -0.52 6.91
N ASN A 176 -5.10 0.09 6.14
CA ASN A 176 -4.88 0.40 4.73
C ASN A 176 -4.45 -0.80 3.85
N GLY A 177 -4.88 -2.01 4.20
CA GLY A 177 -4.43 -3.23 3.52
C GLY A 177 -4.96 -3.36 2.09
N ARG A 178 -4.06 -3.69 1.17
CA ARG A 178 -4.31 -3.82 -0.27
C ARG A 178 -3.64 -5.05 -0.85
N VAL A 179 -4.24 -5.64 -1.87
CA VAL A 179 -3.63 -6.67 -2.72
C VAL A 179 -3.51 -6.18 -4.16
N SER A 180 -2.34 -6.41 -4.76
CA SER A 180 -2.06 -6.17 -6.17
C SER A 180 -1.23 -7.33 -6.71
N GLY A 181 -1.82 -8.12 -7.61
CA GLY A 181 -1.23 -9.36 -8.11
C GLY A 181 -0.82 -10.32 -6.99
N ASN A 182 0.47 -10.63 -6.90
CA ASN A 182 1.04 -11.53 -5.90
C ASN A 182 1.56 -10.82 -4.64
N THR A 183 1.19 -9.55 -4.44
CA THR A 183 1.71 -8.73 -3.34
C THR A 183 0.56 -8.19 -2.51
N VAL A 184 0.69 -8.28 -1.19
CA VAL A 184 -0.13 -7.55 -0.22
C VAL A 184 0.71 -6.43 0.40
N SER A 185 0.13 -5.25 0.56
CA SER A 185 0.72 -4.14 1.30
C SER A 185 -0.25 -3.60 2.35
N TYR A 186 0.26 -3.21 3.51
CA TYR A 186 -0.53 -2.59 4.56
C TYR A 186 0.34 -1.80 5.54
N THR A 187 -0.28 -1.04 6.44
CA THR A 187 0.39 -0.41 7.57
C THR A 187 -0.18 -0.89 8.90
N TYR A 188 0.58 -0.75 9.99
CA TYR A 188 0.04 -0.92 11.35
C TYR A 188 0.77 0.02 12.31
N GLN A 189 0.11 0.39 13.40
CA GLN A 189 0.70 1.27 14.42
C GLN A 189 1.68 0.49 15.29
N GLN A 190 2.90 1.00 15.44
CA GLN A 190 3.89 0.37 16.30
C GLN A 190 3.53 0.57 17.78
N PRO A 191 3.72 -0.46 18.63
CA PRO A 191 3.43 -0.37 20.05
C PRO A 191 4.34 0.63 20.79
N SER A 192 5.53 0.90 20.25
CA SER A 192 6.46 1.88 20.81
C SER A 192 6.00 3.33 20.61
N GLY A 193 5.00 3.58 19.75
CA GLY A 193 4.55 4.92 19.40
C GLY A 193 5.44 5.64 18.40
N ASP A 194 6.47 4.97 17.86
CA ASP A 194 7.43 5.55 16.90
C ASP A 194 6.83 5.80 15.50
N GLY A 195 5.55 5.48 15.30
CA GLY A 195 4.81 5.72 14.06
C GLY A 195 4.25 4.46 13.42
N GLU A 196 3.92 4.56 12.13
CA GLU A 196 3.39 3.44 11.33
C GLU A 196 4.52 2.61 10.73
N ALA A 197 4.41 1.28 10.89
CA ALA A 197 5.22 0.34 10.14
C ALA A 197 4.55 0.03 8.79
N SER A 198 5.34 0.03 7.72
CA SER A 198 4.89 -0.39 6.38
C SER A 198 5.23 -1.86 6.14
N VAL A 199 4.25 -2.64 5.72
CA VAL A 199 4.40 -4.08 5.45
C VAL A 199 4.20 -4.39 3.98
N ARG A 200 5.03 -5.28 3.46
CA ARG A 200 4.90 -5.93 2.16
C ARG A 200 4.99 -7.44 2.32
N ILE A 201 4.02 -8.14 1.74
CA ILE A 201 3.96 -9.58 1.68
C ILE A 201 3.93 -9.99 0.21
N THR A 202 4.70 -11.02 -0.16
CA THR A 202 4.71 -11.54 -1.53
C THR A 202 4.42 -13.04 -1.51
N MET A 203 3.51 -13.50 -2.36
CA MET A 203 3.21 -14.92 -2.53
C MET A 203 4.42 -15.63 -3.13
N LYS A 204 4.87 -16.72 -2.49
CA LYS A 204 5.94 -17.59 -2.99
C LYS A 204 5.38 -18.89 -3.54
N SER A 205 4.38 -19.46 -2.87
CA SER A 205 3.62 -20.64 -3.30
C SER A 205 2.24 -20.63 -2.64
N ALA A 206 1.37 -21.60 -2.95
CA ALA A 206 0.04 -21.69 -2.33
C ALA A 206 0.07 -21.73 -0.79
N ASN A 207 1.16 -22.23 -0.22
CA ASN A 207 1.36 -22.42 1.22
C ASN A 207 2.51 -21.59 1.80
N SER A 208 3.14 -20.70 1.02
CA SER A 208 4.25 -19.87 1.52
C SER A 208 4.19 -18.44 1.02
N ILE A 209 4.39 -17.50 1.96
CA ILE A 209 4.53 -16.06 1.70
C ILE A 209 5.85 -15.54 2.28
N SER A 210 6.49 -14.60 1.60
CA SER A 210 7.55 -13.78 2.22
C SER A 210 6.92 -12.57 2.89
N TYR A 211 7.43 -12.21 4.05
CA TYR A 211 7.02 -11.06 4.84
C TYR A 211 8.18 -10.07 4.97
N SER A 212 7.89 -8.78 4.83
CA SER A 212 8.83 -7.68 5.06
C SER A 212 8.09 -6.52 5.71
N ALA A 213 8.55 -6.04 6.86
CA ALA A 213 8.02 -4.88 7.54
C ALA A 213 9.14 -3.87 7.81
N SER A 214 8.91 -2.60 7.49
CA SER A 214 9.89 -1.54 7.65
C SER A 214 9.32 -0.40 8.49
N ALA A 215 10.08 0.04 9.48
CA ALA A 215 9.76 1.18 10.34
C ALA A 215 11.04 1.77 10.94
N SER A 216 11.14 3.10 11.04
CA SER A 216 12.29 3.79 11.65
C SER A 216 13.66 3.33 11.14
N GLY A 217 13.76 3.04 9.84
CA GLY A 217 14.99 2.56 9.19
C GLY A 217 15.33 1.08 9.42
N ILE A 218 14.53 0.37 10.21
CA ILE A 218 14.69 -1.05 10.51
C ILE A 218 13.77 -1.85 9.61
N THR A 219 14.28 -2.94 9.02
CA THR A 219 13.48 -3.89 8.25
C THR A 219 13.51 -5.27 8.89
N MET A 220 12.34 -5.75 9.28
CA MET A 220 12.11 -7.13 9.67
C MET A 220 11.65 -7.93 8.47
N SER A 221 12.19 -9.13 8.26
CA SER A 221 11.75 -10.00 7.18
C SER A 221 11.69 -11.46 7.63
N GLY A 222 10.97 -12.27 6.86
CA GLY A 222 10.81 -13.68 7.16
C GLY A 222 9.96 -14.40 6.12
N THR A 223 9.73 -15.68 6.36
CA THR A 223 8.80 -16.50 5.57
C THR A 223 7.75 -17.07 6.49
N LEU A 224 6.49 -17.00 6.06
CA LEU A 224 5.35 -17.58 6.76
C LEU A 224 4.77 -18.70 5.90
N GLN A 225 4.36 -19.77 6.57
CA GLN A 225 3.67 -20.92 5.99
C GLN A 225 2.19 -20.87 6.35
N ARG A 226 1.35 -21.35 5.46
CA ARG A 226 -0.08 -21.51 5.73
C ARG A 226 -0.29 -22.55 6.85
N GLN A 227 -1.23 -22.26 7.75
CA GLN A 227 -1.74 -23.22 8.74
C GLN A 227 -2.89 -24.05 8.16
#